data_AF-A0A2R7M028-F1
#
_entry.id   AF-A0A2R7M028-F1
#
_cell.length_a   1.000
_cell.length_b   1.000
_cell.length_c   1.000
_cell.angle_alpha   90.00
_cell.angle_beta   90.00
_cell.angle_gamma   90.00
#
_symmetry.space_group_name_H-M   'P 1'
#
loop_
_entity.id
_entity.type
_entity.pdbx_description
1 polymer ?
#
loop_
_entity_poly.entity_id
_entity_poly.type
_entity_poly.pdbx_seq_one_letter_code
_entity_poly.pdbx_strand_id
1 'polypeptide(L)'
;GLYNPVILKRFSEVWKAQEQLVLMDEFYSQIEDKLQTKFNFKLPILRKFFSIEEQNNWFTASDKVNLAPFLSTKLISKKYDGIDSPYDYGEVLHTGYVDTALLLDRYKEYLLENNLLLEETFDAGYIEFFDFGVQYKNIQARNIIFAEGFGLHKNPFFNYLPLDGTKGELFIIKAPNLKLDVIVNTSVFILPLGDDLFKVGATYNWQDKTDDPTEEGKQELVERIKEILMCDFEIVKHFGGVRPTVKDRRPLIGTHHERTSLHILNGLGTRGVMLGPAMAKALFDKIENEIPLDSEIDIKRFHKKYLKTLISDRP
;
A
#
# COMPACT_ATOMS: atom_id res chain seq x y z
N GLY A 1 3.06 -1.98 -6.62
CA GLY A 1 3.31 -1.84 -5.16
C GLY A 1 4.02 -3.07 -4.62
N LEU A 2 5.00 -2.89 -3.72
CA LEU A 2 5.64 -4.00 -3.00
C LEU A 2 4.75 -4.51 -1.86
N TYR A 3 4.83 -5.81 -1.56
CA TYR A 3 4.26 -6.37 -0.33
C TYR A 3 5.29 -7.15 0.48
N ASN A 4 5.20 -7.00 1.81
CA ASN A 4 5.97 -7.78 2.77
C ASN A 4 5.13 -8.06 4.03
N PRO A 5 5.23 -9.27 4.62
CA PRO A 5 4.53 -9.61 5.86
C PRO A 5 5.24 -9.14 7.13
N VAL A 6 6.42 -8.51 7.02
CA VAL A 6 7.26 -8.12 8.17
C VAL A 6 7.66 -6.64 8.12
N ILE A 7 7.54 -5.94 9.25
CA ILE A 7 8.13 -4.61 9.44
C ILE A 7 9.61 -4.79 9.77
N LEU A 8 10.46 -4.74 8.75
CA LEU A 8 11.90 -5.00 8.90
C LEU A 8 12.57 -4.08 9.94
N LYS A 9 12.30 -2.76 9.91
CA LYS A 9 12.89 -1.80 10.87
C LYS A 9 12.70 -2.19 12.35
N ARG A 10 11.64 -2.92 12.70
CA ARG A 10 11.30 -3.26 14.10
C ARG A 10 11.23 -4.77 14.37
N PHE A 11 11.41 -5.60 13.35
CA PHE A 11 11.17 -7.04 13.42
C PHE A 11 9.85 -7.37 14.13
N SER A 12 8.76 -6.86 13.57
CA SER A 12 7.39 -7.10 14.02
C SER A 12 6.51 -7.52 12.86
N GLU A 13 5.58 -8.43 13.12
CA GLU A 13 4.61 -8.89 12.13
C GLU A 13 3.68 -7.76 11.70
N VAL A 14 3.20 -7.86 10.47
CA VAL A 14 2.07 -7.08 9.99
C VAL A 14 0.79 -7.67 10.55
N TRP A 15 -0.14 -6.81 10.99
CA TRP A 15 -1.43 -7.27 11.51
C TRP A 15 -2.13 -8.21 10.51
N LYS A 16 -2.44 -9.43 10.95
CA LYS A 16 -3.06 -10.51 10.15
C LYS A 16 -2.35 -10.81 8.82
N ALA A 17 -1.01 -10.79 8.82
CA ALA A 17 -0.21 -10.95 7.60
C ALA A 17 -0.55 -12.23 6.82
N GLN A 18 -0.64 -13.36 7.53
CA GLN A 18 -0.89 -14.66 6.89
C GLN A 18 -2.24 -14.70 6.16
N GLU A 19 -3.32 -14.31 6.83
CA GLU A 19 -4.67 -14.28 6.26
C GLU A 19 -4.74 -13.34 5.06
N GLN A 20 -4.11 -12.16 5.17
CA GLN A 20 -4.06 -11.19 4.08
C GLN A 20 -3.28 -11.70 2.87
N LEU A 21 -2.17 -12.41 3.06
CA LEU A 21 -1.41 -13.00 1.96
C LEU A 21 -2.22 -14.04 1.20
N VAL A 22 -2.96 -14.90 1.91
CA VAL A 22 -3.82 -15.93 1.28
C VAL A 22 -4.90 -15.26 0.42
N LEU A 23 -5.64 -14.29 0.99
CA LEU A 23 -6.68 -13.57 0.25
C LEU A 23 -6.12 -12.73 -0.90
N MET A 24 -4.93 -12.16 -0.73
CA MET A 24 -4.25 -11.40 -1.77
C MET A 24 -3.90 -12.30 -2.96
N ASP A 25 -3.36 -13.48 -2.70
CA ASP A 25 -2.96 -14.43 -3.75
C ASP A 25 -4.17 -14.97 -4.50
N GLU A 26 -5.24 -15.31 -3.79
CA GLU A 26 -6.51 -15.70 -4.41
C GLU A 26 -7.07 -14.58 -5.30
N PHE A 27 -7.16 -13.35 -4.77
CA PHE A 27 -7.70 -12.21 -5.50
C PHE A 27 -6.92 -11.89 -6.77
N TYR A 28 -5.59 -11.76 -6.68
CA TYR A 28 -4.81 -11.44 -7.88
C TYR A 28 -4.82 -12.59 -8.88
N SER A 29 -4.84 -13.86 -8.46
CA SER A 29 -5.01 -14.97 -9.41
C SER A 29 -6.32 -14.84 -10.19
N GLN A 30 -7.43 -14.56 -9.51
CA GLN A 30 -8.73 -14.37 -10.16
C GLN A 30 -8.74 -13.17 -11.12
N ILE A 31 -8.07 -12.08 -10.76
CA ILE A 31 -7.96 -10.89 -11.62
C ILE A 31 -7.05 -11.14 -12.82
N GLU A 32 -5.94 -11.86 -12.65
CA GLU A 32 -5.05 -12.26 -13.74
C GLU A 32 -5.78 -13.16 -14.74
N ASP A 33 -6.56 -14.13 -14.25
CA ASP A 33 -7.41 -14.99 -15.08
C ASP A 33 -8.51 -14.17 -15.78
N LYS A 34 -9.12 -13.22 -15.08
CA LYS A 34 -10.18 -12.37 -15.66
C LYS A 34 -9.66 -11.48 -16.80
N LEU A 35 -8.48 -10.90 -16.64
CA LEU A 35 -7.89 -9.94 -17.59
C LEU A 35 -6.85 -10.58 -18.52
N GLN A 36 -6.60 -11.89 -18.38
CA GLN A 36 -5.60 -12.64 -19.13
C GLN A 36 -4.23 -11.95 -19.16
N THR A 37 -3.83 -11.36 -18.03
CA THR A 37 -2.61 -10.56 -17.89
C THR A 37 -2.03 -10.79 -16.50
N LYS A 38 -0.71 -10.96 -16.39
CA LYS A 38 -0.03 -11.15 -15.11
C LYS A 38 0.27 -9.81 -14.44
N PHE A 39 -0.02 -9.70 -13.14
CA PHE A 39 0.19 -8.50 -12.33
C PHE A 39 0.98 -8.79 -11.04
N ASN A 40 0.84 -9.97 -10.46
CA ASN A 40 1.45 -10.37 -9.19
C ASN A 40 2.74 -11.18 -9.45
N PHE A 41 3.86 -10.62 -9.02
CA PHE A 41 5.19 -11.18 -9.23
C PHE A 41 5.82 -11.54 -7.89
N LYS A 42 5.93 -12.84 -7.64
CA LYS A 42 6.65 -13.38 -6.48
C LYS A 42 8.13 -13.12 -6.65
N LEU A 43 8.72 -12.40 -5.70
CA LEU A 43 10.13 -12.04 -5.72
C LEU A 43 10.62 -11.89 -4.28
N PRO A 44 11.68 -12.61 -3.86
CA PRO A 44 12.13 -12.56 -2.48
C PRO A 44 12.67 -11.17 -2.14
N ILE A 45 12.45 -10.75 -0.89
CA ILE A 45 13.09 -9.56 -0.32
C ILE A 45 14.29 -10.01 0.50
N LEU A 46 15.47 -9.56 0.10
CA LEU A 46 16.70 -9.70 0.87
C LEU A 46 16.96 -8.45 1.68
N ARG A 47 16.89 -8.56 3.00
CA ARG A 47 17.38 -7.51 3.90
C ARG A 47 18.90 -7.60 3.99
N LYS A 48 19.58 -6.54 3.59
CA LYS A 48 21.03 -6.41 3.79
C LYS A 48 21.35 -6.19 5.26
N PHE A 49 22.34 -6.90 5.78
CA PHE A 49 22.88 -6.64 7.11
C PHE A 49 24.05 -5.65 7.07
N PHE A 50 24.13 -4.80 8.09
CA PHE A 50 25.19 -3.82 8.29
C PHE A 50 26.13 -4.19 9.45
N SER A 51 25.81 -5.23 10.21
CA SER A 51 26.66 -5.75 11.29
C SER A 51 26.29 -7.18 11.66
N ILE A 52 27.17 -7.84 12.43
CA ILE A 52 26.88 -9.13 13.09
C ILE A 52 25.71 -8.99 14.09
N GLU A 53 25.58 -7.83 14.74
CA GLU A 53 24.45 -7.57 15.64
C GLU A 53 23.11 -7.66 14.89
N GLU A 54 23.03 -7.13 13.67
CA GLU A 54 21.81 -7.25 12.87
C GLU A 54 21.50 -8.70 12.46
N GLN A 55 22.52 -9.53 12.20
CA GLN A 55 22.31 -10.97 11.97
C GLN A 55 21.73 -11.64 13.21
N ASN A 56 22.29 -11.38 14.40
CA ASN A 56 21.79 -11.95 15.65
C ASN A 56 20.35 -11.51 15.94
N ASN A 57 20.03 -10.23 15.68
CA ASN A 57 18.68 -9.70 15.79
C ASN A 57 17.71 -10.37 14.82
N TRP A 58 18.17 -10.71 13.61
CA TRP A 58 17.39 -11.46 12.63
C TRP A 58 17.02 -12.85 13.12
N PHE A 59 18.00 -13.62 13.63
CA PHE A 59 17.73 -14.96 14.15
C PHE A 59 16.80 -14.94 15.37
N THR A 60 17.02 -13.98 16.27
CA THR A 60 16.12 -13.76 17.41
C THR A 60 14.69 -13.44 16.93
N ALA A 61 14.56 -12.73 15.81
CA ALA A 61 13.26 -12.44 15.21
C ALA A 61 12.65 -13.64 14.50
N SER A 62 13.43 -14.46 13.80
CA SER A 62 12.94 -15.67 13.10
C SER A 62 12.43 -16.73 14.06
N ASP A 63 12.91 -16.75 15.32
CA ASP A 63 12.43 -17.68 16.34
C ASP A 63 11.09 -17.25 16.99
N LYS A 64 10.64 -16.01 16.75
CA LYS A 64 9.34 -15.56 17.26
C LYS A 64 8.22 -16.26 16.49
N VAL A 65 7.28 -16.86 17.21
CA VAL A 65 6.14 -17.63 16.65
C VAL A 65 5.42 -16.89 15.52
N ASN A 66 5.22 -15.58 15.66
CA ASN A 66 4.49 -14.76 14.69
C ASN A 66 5.34 -14.23 13.52
N LEU A 67 6.65 -14.53 13.49
CA LEU A 67 7.57 -14.14 12.42
C LEU A 67 8.27 -15.33 11.76
N ALA A 68 8.34 -16.48 12.44
CA ALA A 68 8.92 -17.71 11.93
C ALA A 68 8.39 -18.12 10.55
N PRO A 69 7.09 -17.94 10.21
CA PRO A 69 6.61 -18.24 8.86
C PRO A 69 7.17 -17.32 7.76
N PHE A 70 7.72 -16.17 8.14
CA PHE A 70 8.06 -15.09 7.21
C PHE A 70 9.56 -14.80 7.10
N LEU A 71 10.39 -15.34 7.98
CA LEU A 71 11.83 -15.07 8.02
C LEU A 71 12.62 -16.36 7.85
N SER A 72 13.48 -16.40 6.84
CA SER A 72 14.38 -17.53 6.63
C SER A 72 15.43 -17.60 7.75
N THR A 73 15.70 -18.82 8.22
CA THR A 73 16.79 -19.13 9.16
C THR A 73 18.11 -19.43 8.44
N LYS A 74 18.18 -19.16 7.13
CA LYS A 74 19.41 -19.28 6.34
C LYS A 74 19.88 -17.89 5.92
N LEU A 75 21.17 -17.64 6.10
CA LEU A 75 21.83 -16.46 5.53
C LEU A 75 22.02 -16.68 4.03
N ILE A 76 21.76 -15.63 3.26
CA ILE A 76 22.03 -15.61 1.82
C ILE A 76 23.36 -14.90 1.60
N SER A 77 24.38 -15.66 1.21
CA SER A 77 25.74 -15.16 0.97
C SER A 77 26.02 -14.78 -0.49
N LYS A 78 25.03 -14.93 -1.38
CA LYS A 78 25.10 -14.48 -2.77
C LYS A 78 25.47 -13.00 -2.80
N LYS A 79 26.54 -12.67 -3.53
CA LYS A 79 26.99 -11.29 -3.74
C LYS A 79 26.36 -10.74 -5.02
N TYR A 80 26.06 -9.45 -4.98
CA TYR A 80 25.52 -8.71 -6.10
C TYR A 80 26.48 -7.60 -6.44
N ASP A 81 26.95 -7.58 -7.69
CA ASP A 81 27.87 -6.54 -8.15
C ASP A 81 27.24 -5.17 -7.95
N GLY A 82 28.03 -4.23 -7.44
CA GLY A 82 27.56 -2.89 -7.09
C GLY A 82 26.89 -2.77 -5.72
N ILE A 83 26.72 -3.84 -4.94
CA ILE A 83 26.24 -3.77 -3.54
C ILE A 83 27.17 -4.55 -2.63
N ASP A 84 27.89 -3.86 -1.75
CA ASP A 84 28.75 -4.50 -0.76
C ASP A 84 27.90 -5.15 0.33
N SER A 85 28.15 -6.40 0.69
CA SER A 85 27.39 -7.13 1.72
C SER A 85 28.29 -8.01 2.61
N PRO A 86 29.20 -7.42 3.39
CA PRO A 86 30.17 -8.19 4.19
C PRO A 86 29.50 -9.04 5.28
N TYR A 87 28.28 -8.68 5.67
CA TYR A 87 27.46 -9.38 6.65
C TYR A 87 26.29 -10.16 6.03
N ASP A 88 26.32 -10.41 4.72
CA ASP A 88 25.29 -11.19 4.01
C ASP A 88 23.86 -10.61 4.12
N TYR A 89 22.85 -11.42 3.77
CA TYR A 89 21.45 -11.02 3.74
C TYR A 89 20.54 -11.99 4.51
N GLY A 90 19.45 -11.46 5.04
CA GLY A 90 18.31 -12.21 5.55
C GLY A 90 17.17 -12.21 4.54
N GLU A 91 16.55 -13.37 4.30
CA GLU A 91 15.47 -13.52 3.32
C GLU A 91 14.09 -13.45 3.98
N VAL A 92 13.26 -12.52 3.52
CA VAL A 92 11.84 -12.46 3.88
C VAL A 92 11.01 -13.29 2.91
N LEU A 93 10.32 -14.29 3.45
CA LEU A 93 9.45 -15.20 2.72
C LEU A 93 8.10 -14.56 2.41
N HIS A 94 7.39 -15.11 1.42
CA HIS A 94 6.05 -14.65 1.00
C HIS A 94 6.00 -13.18 0.57
N THR A 95 7.00 -12.77 -0.20
CA THR A 95 7.18 -11.39 -0.69
C THR A 95 7.04 -11.29 -2.20
N GLY A 96 6.98 -10.05 -2.69
CA GLY A 96 6.90 -9.75 -4.10
C GLY A 96 6.32 -8.37 -4.36
N TYR A 97 5.81 -8.19 -5.57
CA TYR A 97 5.20 -6.94 -5.98
C TYR A 97 4.04 -7.16 -6.95
N VAL A 98 3.13 -6.20 -6.97
CA VAL A 98 2.07 -6.10 -7.96
C VAL A 98 2.39 -4.95 -8.90
N ASP A 99 2.34 -5.17 -10.22
CA ASP A 99 2.37 -4.07 -11.19
C ASP A 99 1.03 -3.34 -11.18
N THR A 100 0.93 -2.36 -10.29
CA THR A 100 -0.30 -1.58 -10.08
C THR A 100 -0.60 -0.64 -11.22
N ALA A 101 0.40 -0.22 -12.00
CA ALA A 101 0.15 0.65 -13.15
C ALA A 101 -0.55 -0.16 -14.25
N LEU A 102 0.07 -1.29 -14.62
CA LEU A 102 -0.51 -2.21 -15.60
C LEU A 102 -1.90 -2.72 -15.15
N LEU A 103 -2.06 -3.06 -13.87
CA LEU A 103 -3.36 -3.48 -13.33
C LEU A 103 -4.43 -2.41 -13.50
N LEU A 104 -4.14 -1.15 -13.14
CA LEU A 104 -5.11 -0.06 -13.27
C LEU A 104 -5.47 0.19 -14.74
N ASP A 105 -4.47 0.21 -15.62
CA ASP A 105 -4.68 0.40 -17.05
C ASP A 105 -5.59 -0.70 -17.63
N ARG A 106 -5.26 -1.98 -17.38
CA ARG A 106 -6.04 -3.11 -17.87
C ARG A 106 -7.43 -3.21 -17.26
N TYR A 107 -7.56 -2.93 -15.97
CA TYR A 107 -8.86 -2.98 -15.31
C TYR A 107 -9.77 -1.84 -15.78
N LYS A 108 -9.19 -0.66 -16.04
CA LYS A 108 -9.91 0.47 -16.62
C LYS A 108 -10.43 0.16 -18.02
N GLU A 109 -9.60 -0.43 -18.88
CA GLU A 109 -10.01 -0.94 -20.21
C GLU A 109 -11.21 -1.86 -20.08
N TYR A 110 -11.11 -2.89 -19.23
CA TYR A 110 -12.21 -3.82 -18.95
C TYR A 110 -13.49 -3.11 -18.49
N LEU A 111 -13.40 -2.15 -17.56
CA LEU A 111 -14.58 -1.45 -17.06
C LEU A 111 -15.23 -0.58 -18.15
N LEU A 112 -14.44 0.11 -18.98
CA LEU A 112 -14.96 0.91 -20.09
C LEU A 112 -15.67 0.05 -21.15
N GLU A 113 -15.05 -1.06 -21.55
CA GLU A 113 -15.64 -2.01 -22.52
C GLU A 113 -16.98 -2.57 -22.05
N ASN A 114 -17.17 -2.67 -20.73
CA ASN A 114 -18.39 -3.19 -20.11
C ASN A 114 -19.37 -2.09 -19.66
N ASN A 115 -19.11 -0.82 -19.96
CA ASN A 115 -19.90 0.33 -19.50
C ASN A 115 -20.05 0.41 -17.96
N LEU A 116 -19.00 0.02 -17.23
CA LEU A 116 -18.92 -0.01 -15.76
C LEU A 116 -18.08 1.12 -15.16
N LEU A 117 -17.52 2.01 -16.00
CA LEU A 117 -16.75 3.17 -15.56
C LEU A 117 -17.26 4.45 -16.20
N LEU A 118 -17.42 5.47 -15.36
CA LEU A 118 -17.62 6.86 -15.78
C LEU A 118 -16.39 7.68 -15.38
N GLU A 119 -15.76 8.30 -16.37
CA GLU A 119 -14.59 9.15 -16.17
C GLU A 119 -15.01 10.61 -15.98
N GLU A 120 -15.40 10.96 -14.76
CA GLU A 120 -15.76 12.33 -14.40
C GLU A 120 -15.31 12.66 -12.97
N THR A 121 -15.27 13.95 -12.65
CA THR A 121 -15.12 14.38 -11.27
C THR A 121 -16.43 14.10 -10.51
N PHE A 122 -16.33 13.31 -9.45
CA PHE A 122 -17.44 13.05 -8.55
C PHE A 122 -17.75 14.28 -7.70
N ASP A 123 -19.01 14.71 -7.69
CA ASP A 123 -19.47 15.85 -6.87
C ASP A 123 -20.57 15.42 -5.89
N ALA A 124 -20.19 15.32 -4.62
CA ALA A 124 -21.07 14.89 -3.54
C ALA A 124 -22.32 15.77 -3.36
N GLY A 125 -22.35 16.99 -3.91
CA GLY A 125 -23.53 17.86 -3.89
C GLY A 125 -24.72 17.31 -4.70
N TYR A 126 -24.48 16.39 -5.64
CA TYR A 126 -25.55 15.73 -6.42
C TYR A 126 -26.09 14.45 -5.77
N ILE A 127 -25.65 14.11 -4.55
CA ILE A 127 -26.17 12.93 -3.86
C ILE A 127 -27.53 13.26 -3.24
N GLU A 128 -28.52 12.48 -3.61
CA GLU A 128 -29.86 12.50 -3.03
C GLU A 128 -30.11 11.17 -2.29
N PHE A 129 -30.75 11.26 -1.12
CA PHE A 129 -31.06 10.10 -0.28
C PHE A 129 -32.55 9.79 -0.35
N PHE A 130 -32.88 8.51 -0.53
CA PHE A 130 -34.24 8.00 -0.66
C PHE A 130 -34.44 6.76 0.19
N ASP A 131 -35.69 6.34 0.38
CA ASP A 131 -36.01 5.10 1.12
C ASP A 131 -35.40 3.84 0.46
N PHE A 132 -35.21 3.87 -0.87
CA PHE A 132 -34.59 2.77 -1.61
C PHE A 132 -33.04 2.79 -1.59
N GLY A 133 -32.42 3.84 -1.05
CA GLY A 133 -30.97 4.02 -1.03
C GLY A 133 -30.54 5.43 -1.43
N VAL A 134 -29.78 5.54 -2.50
CA VAL A 134 -29.14 6.79 -2.95
C VAL A 134 -29.26 6.97 -4.44
N GLN A 135 -29.29 8.24 -4.86
CA GLN A 135 -29.18 8.63 -6.25
C GLN A 135 -28.02 9.60 -6.41
N TYR A 136 -27.22 9.40 -7.45
CA TYR A 136 -26.20 10.34 -7.89
C TYR A 136 -26.50 10.72 -9.34
N LYS A 137 -26.89 11.98 -9.58
CA LYS A 137 -27.40 12.43 -10.88
C LYS A 137 -28.53 11.51 -11.38
N ASN A 138 -28.30 10.75 -12.46
CA ASN A 138 -29.24 9.81 -13.06
C ASN A 138 -29.00 8.34 -12.65
N ILE A 139 -28.06 8.07 -11.73
CA ILE A 139 -27.69 6.72 -11.30
C ILE A 139 -28.36 6.44 -9.96
N GLN A 140 -29.22 5.42 -9.93
CA GLN A 140 -29.81 4.91 -8.70
C GLN A 140 -29.00 3.72 -8.19
N ALA A 141 -28.72 3.70 -6.90
CA ALA A 141 -27.98 2.64 -6.24
C ALA A 141 -28.45 2.42 -4.81
N ARG A 142 -28.23 1.22 -4.27
CA ARG A 142 -28.45 0.97 -2.83
C ARG A 142 -27.38 1.63 -1.97
N ASN A 143 -26.14 1.65 -2.47
CA ASN A 143 -24.94 1.98 -1.73
C ASN A 143 -23.95 2.80 -2.58
N ILE A 144 -23.18 3.68 -1.95
CA ILE A 144 -21.98 4.35 -2.49
C ILE A 144 -20.79 3.99 -1.62
N ILE A 145 -19.67 3.61 -2.25
CA ILE A 145 -18.41 3.29 -1.55
C ILE A 145 -17.36 4.34 -1.94
N PHE A 146 -16.85 5.08 -0.95
CA PHE A 146 -15.77 6.04 -1.13
C PHE A 146 -14.40 5.36 -0.97
N ALA A 147 -13.60 5.37 -2.04
CA ALA A 147 -12.26 4.79 -2.10
C ALA A 147 -11.21 5.83 -2.58
N GLU A 148 -11.22 7.01 -1.96
CA GLU A 148 -10.59 8.23 -2.50
C GLU A 148 -9.11 8.41 -2.14
N GLY A 149 -8.49 7.44 -1.46
CA GLY A 149 -7.11 7.56 -0.99
C GLY A 149 -6.91 8.83 -0.15
N PHE A 150 -5.88 9.62 -0.48
CA PHE A 150 -5.59 10.87 0.22
C PHE A 150 -6.62 11.99 -0.03
N GLY A 151 -7.47 11.85 -1.06
CA GLY A 151 -8.57 12.77 -1.34
C GLY A 151 -9.65 12.84 -0.25
N LEU A 152 -9.65 11.90 0.71
CA LEU A 152 -10.61 11.84 1.83
C LEU A 152 -10.75 13.15 2.61
N HIS A 153 -9.68 13.96 2.67
CA HIS A 153 -9.71 15.27 3.31
C HIS A 153 -10.77 16.22 2.72
N LYS A 154 -11.15 16.01 1.45
CA LYS A 154 -12.19 16.78 0.75
C LYS A 154 -13.57 16.12 0.81
N ASN A 155 -13.68 14.90 1.33
CA ASN A 155 -14.94 14.17 1.40
C ASN A 155 -15.87 14.78 2.47
N PRO A 156 -17.09 15.24 2.13
CA PRO A 156 -17.96 15.92 3.09
C PRO A 156 -18.55 15.00 4.16
N PHE A 157 -18.54 13.67 3.96
CA PHE A 157 -19.10 12.69 4.88
C PHE A 157 -18.06 12.05 5.80
N PHE A 158 -16.80 11.95 5.36
CA PHE A 158 -15.78 11.16 6.03
C PHE A 158 -14.47 11.92 6.35
N ASN A 159 -14.38 13.23 6.06
CA ASN A 159 -13.20 14.05 6.36
C ASN A 159 -12.83 14.14 7.86
N TYR A 160 -13.73 13.76 8.78
CA TYR A 160 -13.45 13.69 10.22
C TYR A 160 -12.52 12.53 10.60
N LEU A 161 -12.33 11.55 9.71
CA LEU A 161 -11.50 10.39 9.95
C LEU A 161 -10.01 10.81 9.99
N PRO A 162 -9.19 10.20 10.86
CA PRO A 162 -7.82 10.66 11.11
C PRO A 162 -6.82 10.15 10.07
N LEU A 163 -7.04 10.55 8.83
CA LEU A 163 -6.06 10.41 7.76
C LEU A 163 -4.97 11.49 7.95
N ASP A 164 -3.71 11.08 7.95
CA ASP A 164 -2.58 12.00 8.09
C ASP A 164 -1.88 12.18 6.75
N GLY A 165 -1.58 11.07 6.08
CA GLY A 165 -0.84 11.09 4.83
C GLY A 165 0.67 11.05 5.06
N THR A 166 1.37 10.28 4.24
CA THR A 166 2.84 10.29 4.24
C THR A 166 3.32 10.32 2.81
N LYS A 167 3.95 11.41 2.43
CA LYS A 167 4.58 11.52 1.12
C LYS A 167 5.79 10.59 1.06
N GLY A 168 5.93 9.92 -0.07
CA GLY A 168 7.15 9.23 -0.41
C GLY A 168 7.48 9.38 -1.87
N GLU A 169 8.75 9.59 -2.10
CA GLU A 169 9.32 9.79 -3.42
C GLU A 169 10.13 8.58 -3.84
N LEU A 170 10.20 8.34 -5.15
CA LEU A 170 10.76 7.13 -5.75
C LEU A 170 11.49 7.51 -7.05
N PHE A 171 12.58 6.82 -7.37
CA PHE A 171 13.15 6.86 -8.70
C PHE A 171 12.84 5.59 -9.50
N ILE A 172 12.82 5.74 -10.83
CA ILE A 172 13.33 4.70 -11.72
C ILE A 172 14.73 5.12 -12.12
N ILE A 173 15.71 4.27 -11.85
CA ILE A 173 17.10 4.46 -12.26
C ILE A 173 17.49 3.42 -13.31
N LYS A 174 18.49 3.73 -14.13
CA LYS A 174 19.19 2.79 -15.01
C LYS A 174 20.60 2.55 -14.47
N ALA A 175 20.95 1.28 -14.24
CA ALA A 175 22.24 0.89 -13.69
C ALA A 175 22.75 -0.39 -14.38
N PRO A 176 23.43 -0.27 -15.55
CA PRO A 176 23.82 -1.43 -16.38
C PRO A 176 24.73 -2.45 -15.70
N ASN A 177 25.52 -2.00 -14.73
CA ASN A 177 26.45 -2.84 -13.98
C ASN A 177 25.84 -3.47 -12.71
N LEU A 178 24.57 -3.18 -12.41
CA LEU A 178 23.84 -3.80 -11.32
C LEU A 178 22.99 -4.95 -11.88
N LYS A 179 23.12 -6.15 -11.32
CA LYS A 179 22.32 -7.32 -11.71
C LYS A 179 21.62 -7.90 -10.49
N LEU A 180 20.31 -7.73 -10.39
CA LEU A 180 19.49 -8.25 -9.30
C LEU A 180 18.38 -9.13 -9.84
N ASP A 181 18.20 -10.28 -9.22
CA ASP A 181 17.07 -11.21 -9.39
C ASP A 181 16.19 -11.27 -8.13
N VAL A 182 16.38 -10.30 -7.22
CA VAL A 182 15.69 -10.18 -5.93
C VAL A 182 15.39 -8.72 -5.64
N ILE A 183 14.49 -8.47 -4.69
CA ILE A 183 14.32 -7.13 -4.11
C ILE A 183 15.34 -6.97 -2.98
N VAL A 184 16.19 -5.97 -3.05
CA VAL A 184 17.10 -5.65 -1.94
C VAL A 184 16.44 -4.61 -1.03
N ASN A 185 16.45 -4.83 0.27
CA ASN A 185 15.95 -3.88 1.26
C ASN A 185 17.07 -3.41 2.20
N THR A 186 17.31 -2.10 2.20
CA THR A 186 18.31 -1.39 3.01
C THR A 186 17.67 -0.13 3.64
N SER A 187 18.38 1.02 3.67
CA SER A 187 17.79 2.34 3.87
C SER A 187 16.74 2.69 2.79
N VAL A 188 16.82 2.06 1.62
CA VAL A 188 15.83 2.07 0.54
C VAL A 188 15.61 0.65 0.01
N PHE A 189 14.49 0.39 -0.65
CA PHE A 189 14.30 -0.82 -1.46
C PHE A 189 14.85 -0.59 -2.88
N ILE A 190 15.34 -1.66 -3.50
CA ILE A 190 15.74 -1.71 -4.90
C ILE A 190 14.99 -2.88 -5.54
N LEU A 191 14.09 -2.57 -6.46
CA LEU A 191 13.28 -3.56 -7.19
C LEU A 191 13.75 -3.60 -8.66
N PRO A 192 14.22 -4.75 -9.16
CA PRO A 192 14.52 -4.91 -10.59
C PRO A 192 13.24 -4.84 -11.43
N LEU A 193 13.29 -4.07 -12.52
CA LEU A 193 12.20 -3.95 -13.49
C LEU A 193 12.50 -4.62 -14.84
N GLY A 194 13.74 -5.09 -15.05
CA GLY A 194 14.25 -5.53 -16.35
C GLY A 194 14.99 -4.42 -17.08
N ASP A 195 15.70 -4.75 -18.16
CA ASP A 195 16.41 -3.80 -19.03
C ASP A 195 17.35 -2.83 -18.28
N ASP A 196 18.02 -3.34 -17.24
CA ASP A 196 18.90 -2.57 -16.34
C ASP A 196 18.19 -1.43 -15.59
N LEU A 197 16.85 -1.46 -15.53
CA LEU A 197 16.03 -0.52 -14.80
C LEU A 197 15.69 -1.04 -13.40
N PHE A 198 15.71 -0.12 -12.44
CA PHE A 198 15.40 -0.40 -11.05
C PHE A 198 14.47 0.66 -10.48
N LYS A 199 13.44 0.23 -9.75
CA LYS A 199 12.64 1.12 -8.93
C LYS A 199 13.25 1.22 -7.55
N VAL A 200 13.58 2.43 -7.13
CA VAL A 200 14.29 2.68 -5.87
C VAL A 200 13.53 3.67 -5.02
N GLY A 201 13.35 3.35 -3.74
CA GLY A 201 12.63 4.22 -2.83
C GLY A 201 12.49 3.68 -1.41
N ALA A 202 11.81 4.36 -0.51
CA ALA A 202 11.20 5.67 -0.71
C ALA A 202 11.61 6.62 0.42
N THR A 203 11.42 7.92 0.20
CA THR A 203 11.42 8.91 1.28
C THR A 203 10.17 8.77 2.17
N TYR A 204 10.21 9.43 3.33
CA TYR A 204 9.11 9.51 4.30
C TYR A 204 8.96 10.93 4.81
N ASN A 205 8.15 11.74 4.12
CA ASN A 205 7.85 13.11 4.49
C ASN A 205 6.42 13.22 5.05
N TRP A 206 6.28 13.78 6.25
CA TRP A 206 5.01 13.96 6.96
C TRP A 206 4.43 15.37 6.84
N GLN A 207 5.20 16.33 6.35
CA GLN A 207 4.79 17.73 6.22
C GLN A 207 4.22 18.01 4.84
N ASP A 208 4.95 17.59 3.80
CA ASP A 208 4.51 17.75 2.42
C ASP A 208 3.42 16.73 2.07
N LYS A 209 2.33 17.23 1.48
CA LYS A 209 1.13 16.48 1.10
C LYS A 209 0.79 16.63 -0.39
N THR A 210 1.77 17.07 -1.19
CA THR A 210 1.68 17.11 -2.66
C THR A 210 2.15 15.78 -3.27
N ASP A 211 1.68 15.47 -4.46
CA ASP A 211 2.08 14.33 -5.27
C ASP A 211 3.26 14.63 -6.21
N ASP A 212 3.65 15.89 -6.36
CA ASP A 212 4.82 16.30 -7.14
C ASP A 212 6.14 15.87 -6.47
N PRO A 213 7.17 15.45 -7.22
CA PRO A 213 8.50 15.23 -6.66
C PRO A 213 9.16 16.54 -6.19
N THR A 214 10.06 16.47 -5.22
CA THR A 214 10.75 17.64 -4.63
C THR A 214 12.27 17.58 -4.83
N GLU A 215 12.95 18.73 -4.80
CA GLU A 215 14.42 18.72 -4.87
C GLU A 215 15.04 18.18 -3.56
N GLU A 216 14.41 18.44 -2.41
CA GLU A 216 14.82 17.87 -1.12
C GLU A 216 14.71 16.34 -1.12
N GLY A 217 13.57 15.80 -1.57
CA GLY A 217 13.34 14.36 -1.69
C GLY A 217 14.28 13.68 -2.69
N LYS A 218 14.60 14.38 -3.79
CA LYS A 218 15.60 13.93 -4.76
C LYS A 218 16.99 13.84 -4.14
N GLN A 219 17.42 14.86 -3.39
CA GLN A 219 18.72 14.85 -2.70
C GLN A 219 18.80 13.72 -1.67
N GLU A 220 17.78 13.56 -0.83
CA GLU A 220 17.68 12.47 0.16
C GLU A 220 17.81 11.09 -0.50
N LEU A 221 17.10 10.86 -1.61
CA LEU A 221 17.18 9.58 -2.33
C LEU A 221 18.55 9.36 -2.97
N VAL A 222 19.13 10.37 -3.61
CA VAL A 222 20.46 10.26 -4.23
C VAL A 222 21.52 9.91 -3.19
N GLU A 223 21.50 10.57 -2.03
CA GLU A 223 22.42 10.28 -0.92
C GLU A 223 22.27 8.83 -0.45
N ARG A 224 21.05 8.38 -0.15
CA ARG A 224 20.80 7.00 0.29
C ARG A 224 21.15 5.95 -0.77
N ILE A 225 20.96 6.26 -2.05
CA ILE A 225 21.34 5.34 -3.12
C ILE A 225 22.85 5.23 -3.21
N LYS A 226 23.59 6.34 -3.12
CA LYS A 226 25.06 6.34 -3.14
C LYS A 226 25.70 5.67 -1.92
N GLU A 227 25.01 5.62 -0.79
CA GLU A 227 25.44 4.82 0.37
C GLU A 227 25.40 3.31 0.11
N ILE A 228 24.60 2.86 -0.86
CA ILE A 228 24.31 1.44 -1.09
C ILE A 228 24.91 0.94 -2.41
N LEU A 229 24.78 1.73 -3.47
CA LEU A 229 25.26 1.39 -4.81
C LEU A 229 26.68 1.89 -5.02
N MET A 230 27.58 0.96 -5.36
CA MET A 230 28.98 1.24 -5.74
C MET A 230 29.18 1.40 -7.24
N CYS A 231 28.11 1.26 -8.04
CA CYS A 231 28.13 1.46 -9.48
C CYS A 231 27.43 2.76 -9.89
N ASP A 232 27.79 3.27 -11.05
CA ASP A 232 27.11 4.41 -11.65
C ASP A 232 25.65 4.09 -11.99
N PHE A 233 24.81 5.11 -11.89
CA PHE A 233 23.40 5.02 -12.27
C PHE A 233 22.90 6.36 -12.84
N GLU A 234 21.89 6.27 -13.68
CA GLU A 234 21.17 7.42 -14.24
C GLU A 234 19.75 7.46 -13.67
N ILE A 235 19.26 8.63 -13.27
CA ILE A 235 17.86 8.80 -12.87
C ILE A 235 17.01 9.00 -14.14
N VAL A 236 16.15 8.03 -14.44
CA VAL A 236 15.28 8.04 -15.63
C VAL A 236 13.96 8.74 -15.33
N LYS A 237 13.38 8.51 -14.14
CA LYS A 237 12.12 9.13 -13.71
C LYS A 237 12.13 9.38 -12.21
N HIS A 238 11.44 10.44 -11.78
CA HIS A 238 11.18 10.78 -10.38
C HIS A 238 9.68 10.85 -10.12
N PHE A 239 9.21 10.20 -9.06
CA PHE A 239 7.80 10.14 -8.68
C PHE A 239 7.62 10.63 -7.25
N GLY A 240 6.57 11.40 -7.01
CA GLY A 240 6.02 11.67 -5.68
C GLY A 240 4.66 11.00 -5.50
N GLY A 241 4.20 10.90 -4.26
CA GLY A 241 2.87 10.40 -3.96
C GLY A 241 2.59 10.34 -2.47
N VAL A 242 1.35 10.65 -2.09
CA VAL A 242 0.91 10.64 -0.70
C VAL A 242 0.19 9.34 -0.39
N ARG A 243 0.74 8.58 0.55
CA ARG A 243 0.11 7.35 1.04
C ARG A 243 -0.96 7.73 2.04
N PRO A 244 -2.20 7.20 1.94
CA PRO A 244 -3.27 7.49 2.88
C PRO A 244 -3.03 6.76 4.21
N THR A 245 -2.10 7.26 5.02
CA THR A 245 -1.72 6.70 6.32
C THR A 245 -2.66 7.20 7.41
N VAL A 246 -3.01 6.30 8.33
CA VAL A 246 -3.90 6.56 9.46
C VAL A 246 -3.05 6.57 10.73
N LYS A 247 -3.39 7.42 11.71
CA LYS A 247 -2.61 7.59 12.95
C LYS A 247 -2.37 6.29 13.71
N ASP A 248 -3.35 5.40 13.77
CA ASP A 248 -3.26 4.08 14.43
C ASP A 248 -2.76 2.97 13.50
N ARG A 249 -2.45 3.30 12.23
CA ARG A 249 -1.96 2.39 11.20
C ARG A 249 -2.93 1.26 10.86
N ARG A 250 -4.23 1.47 11.08
CA ARG A 250 -5.29 0.56 10.64
C ARG A 250 -6.13 1.17 9.53
N PRO A 251 -6.58 0.39 8.54
CA PRO A 251 -7.51 0.84 7.51
C PRO A 251 -8.78 1.50 8.06
N LEU A 252 -9.42 2.32 7.24
CA LEU A 252 -10.68 3.00 7.54
C LEU A 252 -11.78 2.35 6.71
N ILE A 253 -12.45 1.36 7.30
CA ILE A 253 -13.48 0.57 6.64
C ILE A 253 -14.80 0.71 7.38
N GLY A 254 -15.91 0.89 6.66
CA GLY A 254 -17.24 0.76 7.26
C GLY A 254 -18.27 1.74 6.73
N THR A 255 -19.39 1.83 7.45
CA THR A 255 -20.59 2.56 7.04
C THR A 255 -20.74 3.85 7.83
N HIS A 256 -21.17 4.93 7.17
CA HIS A 256 -21.46 6.20 7.81
C HIS A 256 -22.55 6.04 8.90
N HIS A 257 -22.40 6.76 10.00
CA HIS A 257 -23.25 6.56 11.18
C HIS A 257 -24.73 6.90 10.93
N GLU A 258 -24.99 7.99 10.21
CA GLU A 258 -26.36 8.47 9.92
C GLU A 258 -26.89 8.10 8.52
N ARG A 259 -26.00 7.62 7.64
CA ARG A 259 -26.30 7.39 6.22
C ARG A 259 -25.86 5.99 5.84
N THR A 260 -26.75 5.02 6.05
CA THR A 260 -26.43 3.59 5.94
C THR A 260 -26.03 3.14 4.53
N SER A 261 -26.42 3.91 3.50
CA SER A 261 -26.01 3.70 2.11
C SER A 261 -24.62 4.27 1.77
N LEU A 262 -23.94 4.95 2.69
CA LEU A 262 -22.59 5.48 2.46
C LEU A 262 -21.55 4.63 3.18
N HIS A 263 -20.54 4.19 2.45
CA HIS A 263 -19.46 3.38 2.97
C HIS A 263 -18.10 3.95 2.60
N ILE A 264 -17.07 3.54 3.31
CA ILE A 264 -15.68 3.90 3.04
C ILE A 264 -14.79 2.66 3.02
N LEU A 265 -13.88 2.64 2.05
CA LEU A 265 -12.73 1.75 1.98
C LEU A 265 -11.49 2.61 1.74
N ASN A 266 -10.80 2.99 2.81
CA ASN A 266 -9.67 3.91 2.70
C ASN A 266 -8.59 3.63 3.76
N GLY A 267 -7.55 4.46 3.85
CA GLY A 267 -6.55 4.39 4.91
C GLY A 267 -5.59 3.21 4.80
N LEU A 268 -5.37 2.66 3.59
CA LEU A 268 -4.56 1.46 3.39
C LEU A 268 -3.04 1.68 3.56
N GLY A 269 -2.60 2.93 3.73
CA GLY A 269 -1.21 3.29 3.99
C GLY A 269 -0.23 2.77 2.93
N THR A 270 0.89 2.20 3.39
CA THR A 270 1.97 1.67 2.52
C THR A 270 1.71 0.26 1.99
N ARG A 271 0.59 -0.39 2.38
CA ARG A 271 0.37 -1.83 2.20
C ARG A 271 -0.86 -2.12 1.34
N GLY A 272 -1.30 -1.16 0.53
CA GLY A 272 -2.55 -1.23 -0.23
C GLY A 272 -2.70 -2.48 -1.10
N VAL A 273 -1.63 -2.93 -1.75
CA VAL A 273 -1.71 -4.13 -2.61
C VAL A 273 -1.99 -5.42 -1.84
N MET A 274 -1.59 -5.49 -0.57
CA MET A 274 -1.78 -6.65 0.30
C MET A 274 -3.06 -6.55 1.14
N LEU A 275 -3.36 -5.35 1.65
CA LEU A 275 -4.56 -5.11 2.47
C LEU A 275 -5.83 -5.00 1.63
N GLY A 276 -5.75 -4.43 0.43
CA GLY A 276 -6.89 -4.10 -0.42
C GLY A 276 -7.89 -5.25 -0.59
N PRO A 277 -7.44 -6.45 -1.00
CA PRO A 277 -8.33 -7.60 -1.20
C PRO A 277 -9.11 -7.97 0.07
N ALA A 278 -8.41 -8.10 1.21
CA ALA A 278 -9.05 -8.44 2.48
C ALA A 278 -10.03 -7.35 2.95
N MET A 279 -9.67 -6.08 2.78
CA MET A 279 -10.54 -4.95 3.17
C MET A 279 -11.78 -4.84 2.29
N ALA A 280 -11.64 -5.06 0.98
CA ALA A 280 -12.76 -5.08 0.04
C ALA A 280 -13.72 -6.23 0.37
N LYS A 281 -13.19 -7.43 0.62
CA LYS A 281 -14.00 -8.58 1.03
C LYS A 281 -14.73 -8.33 2.34
N ALA A 282 -14.04 -7.82 3.36
CA ALA A 282 -14.66 -7.51 4.64
C ALA A 282 -15.79 -6.47 4.53
N LEU A 283 -15.60 -5.43 3.71
CA LEU A 283 -16.65 -4.43 3.47
C LEU A 283 -17.82 -5.02 2.70
N PHE A 284 -17.57 -5.82 1.65
CA PHE A 284 -18.60 -6.51 0.90
C PHE A 284 -19.44 -7.42 1.80
N ASP A 285 -18.78 -8.27 2.60
CA ASP A 285 -19.45 -9.16 3.56
C ASP A 285 -20.25 -8.39 4.60
N LYS A 286 -19.79 -7.21 5.00
CA LYS A 286 -20.55 -6.34 5.91
C LYS A 286 -21.83 -5.79 5.27
N ILE A 287 -21.76 -5.40 4.00
CA ILE A 287 -22.86 -4.76 3.27
C ILE A 287 -23.90 -5.80 2.83
N GLU A 288 -23.47 -6.89 2.21
CA GLU A 288 -24.37 -7.85 1.57
C GLU A 288 -24.74 -9.03 2.49
N ASN A 289 -23.87 -9.39 3.45
CA ASN A 289 -24.05 -10.56 4.31
C ASN A 289 -24.20 -10.20 5.81
N GLU A 290 -24.25 -8.90 6.13
CA GLU A 290 -24.34 -8.34 7.49
C GLU A 290 -23.21 -8.76 8.46
N ILE A 291 -22.14 -9.38 7.97
CA ILE A 291 -21.03 -9.88 8.79
C ILE A 291 -20.31 -8.69 9.46
N PRO A 292 -20.17 -8.66 10.80
CA PRO A 292 -19.52 -7.56 11.49
C PRO A 292 -18.06 -7.34 11.04
N LEU A 293 -17.67 -6.08 10.93
CA LEU A 293 -16.27 -5.71 10.72
C LEU A 293 -15.46 -5.92 12.01
N ASP A 294 -14.18 -6.23 11.85
CA ASP A 294 -13.22 -6.19 12.95
C ASP A 294 -13.15 -4.77 13.53
N SER A 295 -13.19 -4.64 14.85
CA SER A 295 -13.22 -3.34 15.53
C SER A 295 -11.94 -2.53 15.30
N GLU A 296 -10.83 -3.17 14.93
CA GLU A 296 -9.59 -2.48 14.56
C GLU A 296 -9.66 -1.78 13.20
N ILE A 297 -10.53 -2.24 12.28
CA ILE A 297 -10.68 -1.64 10.94
C ILE A 297 -11.98 -0.83 10.80
N ASP A 298 -12.99 -1.09 11.63
CA ASP A 298 -14.26 -0.38 11.62
C ASP A 298 -14.07 1.10 12.00
N ILE A 299 -14.56 2.02 11.16
CA ILE A 299 -14.55 3.46 11.42
C ILE A 299 -15.34 3.86 12.68
N LYS A 300 -16.20 2.97 13.20
CA LYS A 300 -16.88 3.17 14.51
C LYS A 300 -15.91 3.42 15.65
N ARG A 301 -14.66 2.94 15.57
CA ARG A 301 -13.62 3.27 16.58
C ARG A 301 -13.32 4.77 16.69
N PHE A 302 -13.71 5.56 15.68
CA PHE A 302 -13.61 7.01 15.66
C PHE A 302 -14.93 7.75 15.88
N HIS A 303 -15.98 7.08 16.37
CA HIS A 303 -17.29 7.71 16.59
C HIS A 303 -17.23 8.94 17.51
N LYS A 304 -16.36 8.95 18.53
CA LYS A 304 -16.15 10.14 19.37
C LYS A 304 -15.64 11.36 18.58
N LYS A 305 -14.88 11.16 17.49
CA LYS A 305 -14.42 12.26 16.63
C LYS A 305 -15.55 12.76 15.75
N TYR A 306 -16.36 11.87 15.20
CA TYR A 306 -17.59 12.22 14.49
C TYR A 306 -18.51 13.08 15.37
N LEU A 307 -18.80 12.66 16.60
CA LEU A 307 -19.64 13.46 17.50
C LEU A 307 -19.09 14.87 17.77
N LYS A 308 -17.76 15.06 17.73
CA LYS A 308 -17.16 16.39 17.91
C LYS A 308 -17.41 17.31 16.72
N THR A 309 -17.47 16.80 15.49
CA THR A 309 -17.75 17.64 14.32
C THR A 309 -19.17 18.21 14.38
N LEU A 310 -20.13 17.45 14.90
CA LEU A 310 -21.51 17.91 15.11
C LEU A 310 -21.64 19.01 16.18
N ILE A 311 -20.66 19.12 17.08
CA ILE A 311 -20.64 20.11 18.17
C ILE A 311 -19.88 21.37 17.75
N SER A 312 -18.80 21.24 16.97
CA SER A 312 -18.02 22.40 16.49
C SER A 312 -18.75 23.26 15.47
N ASP A 313 -19.75 22.71 14.79
CA ASP A 313 -20.61 23.42 13.85
C ASP A 313 -21.84 24.09 14.52
N ARG A 314 -21.91 24.08 15.87
CA ARG A 314 -22.89 24.85 16.63
C ARG A 314 -22.24 26.15 17.12
N PRO A 315 -22.89 27.31 16.90
CA PRO A 315 -22.33 28.63 17.20
C PRO A 315 -21.98 28.85 18.68
#